data_AF-A0A1Y6HAJ7-F1
#
_entry.id   AF-A0A1Y6HAJ7-F1
#
_cell.length_a   1.000
_cell.length_b   1.000
_cell.length_c   1.000
_cell.angle_alpha   90.00
_cell.angle_beta   90.00
_cell.angle_gamma   90.00
#
_symmetry.space_group_name_H-M   'P 1'
#
loop_
_entity.id
_entity.type
_entity.pdbx_description
1 polymer ?
#
loop_
_entity_poly.entity_id
_entity_poly.type
_entity_poly.pdbx_seq_one_letter_code
_entity_poly.pdbx_strand_id
1 'polypeptide(L)'
;MRTYELFLHVCRLNPNLDRVQSSDGLSSGVQGILPVDDTAFPGEFVDSYELGAKTTWLGCNLLLNTTLFYQDFSDFQLNNFLGTSFVVRAIPTVVSRGIDTEILWQGAVPCLMLQGGLSYTDTAYGDGPLPDADLTRLPGSRLSFAPRWSANLSLTYEHALGNQLTGRFNLGAKYSSDYNAGTDLDPQKSQPGYTLLNARLGIGADDKR
;
A
#
# COMPACT_ATOMS: atom_id res chain seq x y z
N MET A 1 15.29 -9.93 -28.40
CA MET A 1 14.32 -10.98 -28.04
C MET A 1 13.39 -10.41 -26.98
N ARG A 2 12.07 -10.65 -27.08
CA ARG A 2 11.09 -10.24 -26.07
C ARG A 2 10.70 -11.49 -25.28
N THR A 3 10.67 -11.40 -23.96
CA THR A 3 10.28 -12.51 -23.09
C THR A 3 9.09 -12.06 -22.25
N TYR A 4 8.11 -12.93 -22.08
CA TYR A 4 6.93 -12.69 -21.27
C TYR A 4 6.63 -13.94 -20.45
N GLU A 5 6.18 -13.72 -19.21
CA GLU A 5 5.73 -14.75 -18.29
C GLU A 5 4.39 -14.29 -17.71
N LEU A 6 3.36 -15.14 -17.82
CA LEU A 6 2.05 -14.90 -17.25
C LEU A 6 1.86 -15.81 -16.04
N PHE A 7 1.25 -15.30 -14.98
CA PHE A 7 0.94 -16.10 -13.80
C PHE A 7 -0.48 -15.83 -13.29
N LEU A 8 -1.04 -16.84 -12.65
CA LEU A 8 -2.29 -16.77 -11.90
C LEU A 8 -2.02 -17.38 -10.51
N HIS A 9 -2.30 -16.64 -9.45
CA HIS A 9 -2.25 -17.15 -8.08
C HIS A 9 -3.62 -17.05 -7.42
N VAL A 10 -3.95 -18.08 -6.63
CA VAL A 10 -5.13 -18.13 -5.77
C VAL A 10 -4.69 -18.69 -4.42
N CYS A 11 -4.98 -17.97 -3.34
CA CYS A 11 -4.55 -18.37 -2.00
C CYS A 11 -5.54 -17.88 -0.93
N ARG A 12 -5.66 -18.66 0.16
CA ARG A 12 -6.34 -18.23 1.39
C ARG A 12 -5.32 -18.05 2.51
N LEU A 13 -5.29 -16.88 3.12
CA LEU A 13 -4.36 -16.54 4.21
C LEU A 13 -5.12 -16.16 5.49
N ASN A 14 -4.43 -16.21 6.63
CA ASN A 14 -4.94 -15.83 7.96
C ASN A 14 -4.03 -14.78 8.62
N PRO A 15 -4.06 -13.51 8.17
CA PRO A 15 -3.26 -12.43 8.76
C PRO A 15 -3.92 -11.92 10.06
N ASN A 16 -3.41 -12.30 11.23
CA ASN A 16 -3.94 -11.81 12.51
C ASN A 16 -3.09 -10.71 13.13
N LEU A 17 -3.75 -9.73 13.75
CA LEU A 17 -3.11 -8.73 14.61
C LEU A 17 -3.00 -9.27 16.03
N ASP A 18 -1.79 -9.45 16.56
CA ASP A 18 -1.58 -9.82 17.96
C ASP A 18 -1.88 -8.64 18.92
N ARG A 19 -3.16 -8.37 19.25
CA ARG A 19 -3.57 -7.36 20.25
C ARG A 19 -4.84 -7.73 21.03
N VAL A 20 -4.94 -7.21 22.25
CA VAL A 20 -6.04 -7.48 23.19
C VAL A 20 -7.33 -6.74 22.78
N GLN A 21 -8.45 -7.47 22.74
CA GLN A 21 -9.81 -6.94 22.53
C GLN A 21 -10.43 -6.52 23.88
N SER A 22 -11.32 -5.53 23.92
CA SER A 22 -12.24 -5.35 25.06
C SER A 22 -13.33 -6.44 25.02
N SER A 23 -13.85 -6.87 26.17
CA SER A 23 -14.70 -8.07 26.28
C SER A 23 -16.01 -8.03 25.48
N ASP A 24 -16.43 -6.86 25.00
CA ASP A 24 -17.66 -6.67 24.24
C ASP A 24 -17.46 -5.97 22.89
N GLY A 25 -16.26 -5.48 22.57
CA GLY A 25 -15.99 -4.74 21.33
C GLY A 25 -16.84 -3.48 21.13
N LEU A 26 -17.56 -3.01 22.17
CA LEU A 26 -18.48 -1.87 22.11
C LEU A 26 -17.93 -0.68 22.91
N SER A 27 -18.24 0.54 22.49
CA SER A 27 -17.86 1.76 23.22
C SER A 27 -18.73 2.06 24.46
N SER A 28 -19.67 1.18 24.85
CA SER A 28 -20.58 1.46 25.97
C SER A 28 -20.65 0.33 27.00
N GLY A 29 -19.93 0.51 28.11
CA GLY A 29 -19.99 -0.28 29.32
C GLY A 29 -19.48 0.52 30.52
N VAL A 30 -20.05 0.30 31.70
CA VAL A 30 -19.94 1.09 32.94
C VAL A 30 -18.49 1.44 33.35
N GLN A 31 -18.30 2.60 34.01
CA GLN A 31 -17.02 3.13 34.49
C GLN A 31 -16.03 2.08 35.05
N GLY A 32 -14.87 1.97 34.39
CA GLY A 32 -13.67 1.29 34.91
C GLY A 32 -12.89 0.56 33.81
N ILE A 33 -11.55 0.54 33.90
CA ILE A 33 -10.74 -0.43 33.14
C ILE A 33 -10.86 -1.76 33.89
N LEU A 34 -11.74 -2.64 33.42
CA LEU A 34 -11.83 -4.01 33.92
C LEU A 34 -10.80 -4.87 33.16
N PRO A 35 -9.99 -5.70 33.84
CA PRO A 35 -9.14 -6.68 33.18
C PRO A 35 -9.99 -7.60 32.31
N VAL A 36 -9.56 -7.81 31.07
CA VAL A 36 -10.16 -8.78 30.15
C VAL A 36 -9.38 -10.07 30.28
N ASP A 37 -9.98 -11.08 30.91
CA ASP A 37 -9.33 -12.37 31.17
C ASP A 37 -9.23 -13.25 29.91
N ASP A 38 -10.07 -13.01 28.89
CA ASP A 38 -10.00 -13.65 27.58
C ASP A 38 -9.72 -12.63 26.49
N THR A 39 -8.47 -12.59 26.04
CA THR A 39 -8.01 -11.68 25.00
C THR A 39 -8.03 -12.31 23.61
N ALA A 40 -8.58 -13.51 23.46
CA ALA A 40 -8.67 -14.18 22.17
C ALA A 40 -9.73 -13.51 21.28
N PHE A 41 -9.44 -13.42 19.99
CA PHE A 41 -10.36 -12.87 18.99
C PHE A 41 -10.38 -13.80 17.77
N PRO A 42 -11.49 -13.86 17.01
CA PRO A 42 -11.57 -14.64 15.79
C PRO A 42 -10.53 -14.21 14.75
N GLY A 43 -10.09 -15.16 13.93
CA GLY A 43 -9.09 -14.88 12.91
C GLY A 43 -9.63 -14.01 11.77
N GLU A 44 -8.78 -13.14 11.21
CA GLU A 44 -9.02 -12.48 9.93
C GLU A 44 -8.61 -13.41 8.78
N PHE A 45 -9.43 -13.54 7.75
CA PHE A 45 -9.12 -14.36 6.58
C PHE A 45 -9.14 -13.54 5.30
N VAL A 46 -8.31 -13.90 4.31
CA VAL A 46 -8.35 -13.31 2.98
C VAL A 46 -8.31 -14.36 1.88
N ASP A 47 -9.24 -14.29 0.94
CA ASP A 47 -9.19 -15.00 -0.33
C ASP A 47 -8.60 -14.06 -1.40
N SER A 48 -7.40 -14.38 -1.89
CA SER A 48 -6.64 -13.56 -2.83
C SER A 48 -6.56 -14.20 -4.21
N TYR A 49 -6.81 -13.40 -5.25
CA TYR A 49 -6.72 -13.75 -6.66
C TYR A 49 -5.82 -12.74 -7.37
N GLU A 50 -4.80 -13.22 -8.08
CA GLU A 50 -3.85 -12.37 -8.79
C GLU A 50 -3.60 -12.90 -10.20
N LEU A 51 -3.69 -12.01 -11.19
CA LEU A 51 -3.34 -12.27 -12.58
C LEU A 51 -2.29 -11.27 -13.02
N GLY A 52 -1.11 -11.75 -13.38
CA GLY A 52 0.00 -10.85 -13.71
C GLY A 52 0.83 -11.28 -14.91
N ALA A 53 1.58 -10.30 -15.40
CA ALA A 53 2.51 -10.43 -16.50
C ALA A 53 3.85 -9.82 -16.10
N LYS A 54 4.94 -10.55 -16.36
CA LYS A 54 6.32 -10.05 -16.29
C LYS A 54 6.90 -10.03 -17.68
N THR A 55 7.40 -8.89 -18.12
CA THR A 55 7.81 -8.72 -19.51
C THR A 55 9.15 -8.01 -19.63
N THR A 56 9.94 -8.46 -20.59
CA THR A 56 11.27 -7.94 -20.87
C THR A 56 11.38 -7.55 -22.35
N TRP A 57 11.82 -6.31 -22.58
CA TRP A 57 11.88 -5.66 -23.89
C TRP A 57 13.27 -5.08 -24.15
N LEU A 58 13.49 -4.58 -25.38
CA LEU A 58 14.69 -3.83 -25.76
C LEU A 58 16.02 -4.54 -25.41
N GLY A 59 16.06 -5.87 -25.57
CA GLY A 59 17.27 -6.64 -25.25
C GLY A 59 17.59 -6.68 -23.75
N CYS A 60 16.56 -6.76 -22.90
CA CYS A 60 16.65 -6.75 -21.44
C CYS A 60 16.88 -5.38 -20.79
N ASN A 61 16.76 -4.30 -21.57
CA ASN A 61 16.93 -2.94 -21.05
C ASN A 61 15.62 -2.29 -20.60
N LEU A 62 14.48 -2.95 -20.77
CA LEU A 62 13.17 -2.51 -20.27
C LEU A 62 12.45 -3.71 -19.65
N LEU A 63 12.16 -3.63 -18.36
CA LEU A 63 11.33 -4.58 -17.63
C LEU A 63 10.02 -3.86 -17.29
N LEU A 64 8.91 -4.53 -17.56
CA LEU A 64 7.57 -4.07 -17.23
C LEU A 64 6.82 -5.23 -16.59
N ASN A 65 6.43 -5.04 -15.34
CA ASN A 65 5.64 -6.00 -14.58
C ASN A 65 4.29 -5.36 -14.27
N THR A 66 3.21 -6.13 -14.42
CA THR A 66 1.87 -5.66 -14.11
C THR A 66 1.06 -6.80 -13.51
N THR A 67 0.32 -6.51 -12.44
CA THR A 67 -0.55 -7.47 -11.74
C THR A 67 -1.92 -6.86 -11.51
N LEU A 68 -2.97 -7.58 -11.90
CA LEU A 68 -4.34 -7.34 -11.45
C LEU A 68 -4.57 -8.18 -10.21
N PHE A 69 -5.20 -7.61 -9.19
CA PHE A 69 -5.50 -8.32 -7.95
C PHE A 69 -6.92 -8.07 -7.47
N TYR A 70 -7.46 -9.07 -6.79
CA TYR A 70 -8.73 -9.03 -6.07
C TYR A 70 -8.57 -9.81 -4.77
N GLN A 71 -8.88 -9.18 -3.64
CA GLN A 71 -8.74 -9.72 -2.31
C GLN A 71 -10.03 -9.49 -1.55
N ASP A 72 -10.60 -10.57 -1.03
CA ASP A 72 -11.81 -10.53 -0.21
C ASP A 72 -11.46 -10.92 1.22
N PHE A 73 -11.50 -9.94 2.12
CA PHE A 73 -11.21 -10.11 3.53
C PHE A 73 -12.51 -10.42 4.29
N SER A 74 -12.51 -11.49 5.06
CA SER A 74 -13.56 -11.85 6.01
C SER A 74 -13.05 -11.64 7.44
N ASP A 75 -13.92 -11.09 8.30
CA ASP A 75 -13.60 -10.79 9.70
C ASP A 75 -12.36 -9.87 9.85
N PHE A 76 -12.26 -8.86 8.96
CA PHE A 76 -11.15 -7.91 8.92
C PHE A 76 -10.98 -7.19 10.26
N GLN A 77 -9.79 -7.27 10.84
CA GLN A 77 -9.46 -6.70 12.14
C GLN A 77 -9.11 -5.23 11.99
N LEU A 78 -10.12 -4.37 12.11
CA LEU A 78 -9.93 -2.93 12.16
C LEU A 78 -9.38 -2.51 13.52
N ASN A 79 -8.13 -2.05 13.54
CA ASN A 79 -7.54 -1.39 14.70
C ASN A 79 -8.08 0.04 14.83
N ASN A 80 -9.18 0.22 15.56
CA ASN A 80 -9.87 1.50 15.65
C ASN A 80 -9.41 2.33 16.86
N PHE A 81 -9.08 3.61 16.63
CA PHE A 81 -8.73 4.55 17.69
C PHE A 81 -9.96 5.29 18.23
N LEU A 82 -10.25 5.11 19.52
CA LEU A 82 -11.36 5.75 20.24
C LEU A 82 -11.02 7.14 20.83
N GLY A 83 -9.84 7.70 20.50
CA GLY A 83 -9.37 8.99 21.03
C GLY A 83 -8.46 8.86 22.26
N THR A 84 -8.67 7.85 23.11
CA THR A 84 -7.85 7.57 24.30
C THR A 84 -7.27 6.16 24.32
N SER A 85 -7.80 5.26 23.52
CA SER A 85 -7.39 3.86 23.43
C SER A 85 -7.56 3.33 22.01
N PHE A 86 -6.94 2.18 21.73
CA PHE A 86 -7.15 1.42 20.51
C PHE A 86 -7.91 0.15 20.85
N VAL A 87 -8.92 -0.19 20.03
CA VAL A 87 -9.66 -1.45 20.12
C VAL A 87 -9.67 -2.11 18.76
N VAL A 88 -9.54 -3.44 18.74
CA VAL A 88 -9.68 -4.24 17.53
C VAL A 88 -11.16 -4.57 17.35
N ARG A 89 -11.72 -4.26 16.18
CA ARG A 89 -13.10 -4.59 15.82
C ARG A 89 -13.10 -5.43 14.55
N ALA A 90 -13.82 -6.55 14.57
CA ALA A 90 -14.02 -7.39 13.40
C ALA A 90 -15.03 -6.73 12.46
N ILE A 91 -14.62 -6.51 11.22
CA ILE A 91 -15.46 -6.00 10.14
C ILE A 91 -15.78 -7.16 9.21
N PRO A 92 -17.07 -7.47 8.95
CA PRO A 92 -17.45 -8.69 8.25
C PRO A 92 -16.79 -8.85 6.88
N THR A 93 -16.65 -7.75 6.14
CA THR A 93 -16.11 -7.78 4.78
C THR A 93 -15.33 -6.50 4.45
N VAL A 94 -14.13 -6.68 3.90
CA VAL A 94 -13.36 -5.64 3.20
C VAL A 94 -12.91 -6.22 1.87
N VAL A 95 -13.16 -5.51 0.77
CA VAL A 95 -12.69 -5.91 -0.56
C VAL A 95 -11.60 -4.96 -1.01
N SER A 96 -10.45 -5.50 -1.39
CA SER A 96 -9.34 -4.75 -1.99
C SER A 96 -9.09 -5.25 -3.40
N ARG A 97 -9.15 -4.34 -4.37
CA ARG A 97 -8.92 -4.70 -5.78
C ARG A 97 -8.17 -3.61 -6.51
N GLY A 98 -7.44 -3.99 -7.53
CA GLY A 98 -6.62 -3.02 -8.21
C GLY A 98 -5.70 -3.57 -9.27
N ILE A 99 -4.82 -2.67 -9.70
CA ILE A 99 -3.71 -2.96 -10.61
C ILE A 99 -2.45 -2.37 -10.01
N ASP A 100 -1.37 -3.14 -10.03
CA ASP A 100 -0.02 -2.70 -9.68
C ASP A 100 0.88 -2.85 -10.90
N THR A 101 1.72 -1.85 -11.18
CA THR A 101 2.63 -1.86 -12.32
C THR A 101 3.98 -1.29 -11.93
N GLU A 102 5.04 -1.99 -12.33
CA GLU A 102 6.42 -1.60 -12.10
C GLU A 102 7.18 -1.53 -13.42
N ILE A 103 8.08 -0.54 -13.52
CA ILE A 103 8.95 -0.35 -14.66
C ILE A 103 10.40 -0.20 -14.21
N LEU A 104 11.31 -0.85 -14.93
CA LEU A 104 12.75 -0.59 -14.87
C LEU A 104 13.26 -0.42 -16.29
N TRP A 105 13.96 0.67 -16.56
CA TRP A 105 14.45 1.01 -17.88
C TRP A 105 15.86 1.60 -17.83
N GLN A 106 16.76 1.07 -18.66
CA GLN A 106 18.19 1.46 -18.70
C GLN A 106 18.70 1.62 -20.14
N GLY A 107 17.82 1.86 -21.11
CA GLY A 107 18.09 1.47 -22.51
C GLY A 107 18.30 2.55 -23.57
N ALA A 108 17.44 3.57 -23.68
CA ALA A 108 17.45 4.42 -24.88
C ALA A 108 18.22 5.73 -24.75
N VAL A 109 18.56 6.14 -23.53
CA VAL A 109 19.45 7.27 -23.27
C VAL A 109 20.66 6.70 -22.53
N PRO A 110 21.87 6.78 -23.12
CA PRO A 110 23.07 6.32 -22.46
C PRO A 110 23.19 6.95 -21.06
N CYS A 111 23.56 6.11 -20.09
CA CYS A 111 23.77 6.51 -18.70
C CYS A 111 22.52 7.03 -17.95
N LEU A 112 21.33 6.89 -18.53
CA LEU A 112 20.06 7.16 -17.87
C LEU A 112 19.42 5.85 -17.40
N MET A 113 19.06 5.81 -16.13
CA MET A 113 18.23 4.75 -15.55
C MET A 113 16.93 5.36 -15.02
N LEU A 114 15.81 4.73 -15.36
CA LEU A 114 14.49 5.05 -14.87
C LEU A 114 13.94 3.83 -14.15
N GLN A 115 13.35 4.04 -12.99
CA GLN A 115 12.59 3.02 -12.27
C GLN A 115 11.36 3.66 -11.65
N GLY A 116 10.27 2.93 -11.57
CA GLY A 116 9.06 3.44 -10.94
C GLY A 116 7.99 2.40 -10.78
N GLY A 117 6.96 2.78 -10.06
CA GLY A 117 5.76 1.97 -9.86
C GLY A 117 4.51 2.84 -9.83
N LEU A 118 3.39 2.27 -10.24
CA LEU A 118 2.06 2.87 -10.20
C LEU A 118 1.06 1.81 -9.72
N SER A 119 0.31 2.16 -8.70
CA SER A 119 -0.73 1.32 -8.14
C SER A 119 -2.06 2.09 -8.17
N TYR A 120 -3.09 1.43 -8.68
CA TYR A 120 -4.48 1.81 -8.44
C TYR A 120 -5.11 0.78 -7.53
N THR A 121 -5.67 1.21 -6.40
CA THR A 121 -6.23 0.31 -5.40
C THR A 121 -7.52 0.87 -4.82
N ASP A 122 -8.61 0.14 -4.98
CA ASP A 122 -9.90 0.45 -4.37
C ASP A 122 -10.14 -0.57 -3.26
N THR A 123 -9.85 -0.15 -2.02
CA THR A 123 -10.09 -0.94 -0.81
C THR A 123 -11.29 -0.37 -0.08
N ALA A 124 -12.38 -1.12 0.03
CA ALA A 124 -13.63 -0.65 0.60
C ALA A 124 -14.23 -1.67 1.58
N TYR A 125 -14.94 -1.15 2.58
CA TYR A 125 -15.77 -1.97 3.47
C TYR A 125 -17.02 -2.47 2.73
N GLY A 126 -17.55 -3.62 3.14
CA GLY A 126 -18.85 -4.10 2.65
C GLY A 126 -20.00 -3.16 3.04
N ASP A 127 -21.12 -3.23 2.32
CA ASP A 127 -22.29 -2.35 2.51
C ASP A 127 -23.19 -2.72 3.70
N GLY A 128 -22.90 -3.83 4.37
CA GLY A 128 -23.72 -4.34 5.48
C GLY A 128 -23.74 -3.38 6.68
N PRO A 129 -24.86 -3.29 7.42
CA PRO A 129 -24.92 -2.46 8.61
C PRO A 129 -23.99 -3.01 9.70
N LEU A 130 -23.28 -2.11 10.37
CA LEU A 130 -22.45 -2.44 11.53
C LEU A 130 -23.22 -2.10 12.82
N PRO A 131 -23.14 -2.92 13.87
CA PRO A 131 -23.91 -2.73 15.11
C PRO A 131 -23.45 -1.53 15.94
N ASP A 132 -22.27 -0.97 15.64
CA ASP A 132 -21.61 0.08 16.40
C ASP A 132 -21.86 1.47 15.79
N ALA A 133 -22.37 2.39 16.61
CA ALA A 133 -22.68 3.76 16.20
C ALA A 133 -21.43 4.54 15.72
N ASP A 134 -20.25 4.22 16.27
CA ASP A 134 -18.98 4.85 15.88
C ASP A 134 -18.49 4.38 14.50
N LEU A 135 -19.06 3.30 13.97
CA LEU A 135 -18.68 2.70 12.69
C LEU A 135 -19.66 3.02 11.54
N THR A 136 -20.63 3.90 11.77
CA THR A 136 -21.70 4.23 10.80
C THR A 136 -21.21 4.78 9.46
N ARG A 137 -19.97 5.30 9.40
CA ARG A 137 -19.35 5.82 8.17
C ARG A 137 -18.65 4.75 7.33
N LEU A 138 -18.40 3.57 7.88
CA LEU A 138 -17.61 2.54 7.23
C LEU A 138 -18.35 1.85 6.07
N PRO A 139 -19.62 1.43 6.19
CA PRO A 139 -20.27 0.66 5.14
C PRO A 139 -20.19 1.31 3.76
N GLY A 140 -19.67 0.57 2.78
CA GLY A 140 -19.47 1.04 1.39
C GLY A 140 -18.36 2.08 1.20
N SER A 141 -17.72 2.55 2.27
CA SER A 141 -16.68 3.57 2.20
C SER A 141 -15.29 2.97 1.97
N ARG A 142 -14.39 3.80 1.44
CA ARG A 142 -12.98 3.45 1.26
C ARG A 142 -12.26 3.35 2.61
N LEU A 143 -11.41 2.34 2.75
CA LEU A 143 -10.60 2.09 3.94
C LEU A 143 -9.72 3.31 4.27
N SER A 144 -9.52 3.57 5.56
CA SER A 144 -8.54 4.56 6.03
C SER A 144 -7.13 4.18 5.57
N PHE A 145 -6.29 5.17 5.26
CA PHE A 145 -4.94 5.00 4.75
C PHE A 145 -4.83 4.21 3.42
N ALA A 146 -5.93 4.06 2.68
CA ALA A 146 -5.96 3.44 1.37
C ALA A 146 -6.17 4.50 0.25
N PRO A 147 -5.12 5.24 -0.16
CA PRO A 147 -5.22 6.11 -1.34
C PRO A 147 -5.54 5.28 -2.57
N ARG A 148 -6.36 5.82 -3.47
CA ARG A 148 -6.71 5.13 -4.72
C ARG A 148 -5.56 5.05 -5.70
N TRP A 149 -4.71 6.08 -5.70
CA TRP A 149 -3.54 6.13 -6.57
C TRP A 149 -2.29 6.37 -5.73
N SER A 150 -1.30 5.51 -5.92
CA SER A 150 0.05 5.73 -5.40
C SER A 150 1.06 5.51 -6.52
N ALA A 151 2.06 6.37 -6.60
CA ALA A 151 3.11 6.24 -7.60
C ALA A 151 4.47 6.63 -7.06
N ASN A 152 5.52 6.03 -7.61
CA ASN A 152 6.89 6.46 -7.40
C ASN A 152 7.65 6.44 -8.71
N LEU A 153 8.60 7.36 -8.85
CA LEU A 153 9.48 7.46 -10.00
C LEU A 153 10.86 7.89 -9.52
N SER A 154 11.91 7.27 -10.04
CA SER A 154 13.29 7.66 -9.83
C SER A 154 14.01 7.65 -11.16
N LEU A 155 14.70 8.75 -11.42
CA LEU A 155 15.56 8.96 -12.57
C LEU A 155 16.98 9.17 -12.08
N THR A 156 17.90 8.38 -12.59
CA THR A 156 19.34 8.50 -12.31
C THR A 156 20.06 8.74 -13.62
N TYR A 157 20.87 9.79 -13.66
CA TYR A 157 21.74 10.10 -14.78
C TYR A 157 23.19 10.14 -14.30
N GLU A 158 24.06 9.38 -14.96
CA GLU A 158 25.49 9.35 -14.69
C GLU A 158 26.27 9.90 -15.88
N HIS A 159 27.33 10.63 -15.62
CA HIS A 159 28.14 11.25 -16.67
C HIS A 159 29.62 11.28 -16.26
N ALA A 160 30.50 10.85 -17.15
CA ALA A 160 31.94 10.92 -16.94
C ALA A 160 32.44 12.39 -16.96
N LEU A 161 33.13 12.82 -15.91
CA LEU A 161 33.69 14.16 -15.77
C LEU A 161 35.21 14.08 -15.98
N GLY A 162 35.62 13.95 -17.24
CA GLY A 162 37.02 13.69 -17.59
C GLY A 162 37.40 12.22 -17.38
N ASN A 163 38.64 11.97 -16.96
CA ASN A 163 39.21 10.60 -16.99
C ASN A 163 39.16 9.87 -15.64
N GLN A 164 38.77 10.54 -14.55
CA GLN A 164 38.89 9.99 -13.20
C GLN A 164 37.67 10.28 -12.31
N LEU A 165 36.70 11.07 -12.79
CA LEU A 165 35.56 11.48 -11.99
C LEU A 165 34.26 11.11 -12.72
N THR A 166 33.24 10.79 -11.94
CA THR A 166 31.88 10.55 -12.42
C THR A 166 30.93 11.45 -11.65
N GLY A 167 30.13 12.21 -12.39
CA GLY A 167 29.00 12.96 -11.88
C GLY A 167 27.74 12.11 -11.88
N ARG A 168 26.94 12.22 -10.83
CA ARG A 168 25.66 11.53 -10.70
C ARG A 168 24.57 12.50 -10.29
N PHE A 169 23.49 12.50 -11.05
CA PHE A 169 22.26 13.20 -10.72
C PHE A 169 21.15 12.19 -10.47
N ASN A 170 20.40 12.37 -9.39
CA ASN A 170 19.20 11.59 -9.10
C ASN A 170 18.02 12.52 -8.84
N LEU A 171 16.86 12.18 -9.40
CA LEU A 171 15.59 12.84 -9.19
C LEU A 171 14.56 11.78 -8.81
N GLY A 172 13.88 11.98 -7.69
CA GLY A 172 12.84 11.09 -7.18
C GLY A 172 11.52 11.83 -6.98
N ALA A 173 10.42 11.19 -7.33
CA ALA A 173 9.06 11.64 -7.07
C ALA A 173 8.26 10.52 -6.40
N LYS A 174 7.43 10.88 -5.43
CA LYS A 174 6.40 10.00 -4.85
C LYS A 174 5.08 10.73 -4.82
N TYR A 175 4.01 10.07 -5.23
CA TYR A 175 2.66 10.61 -5.26
C TYR A 175 1.70 9.71 -4.48
N SER A 176 0.78 10.33 -3.76
CA SER A 176 -0.35 9.68 -3.12
C SER A 176 -1.59 10.51 -3.40
N SER A 177 -2.69 9.89 -3.84
CA SER A 177 -3.98 10.57 -3.90
C SER A 177 -4.49 10.88 -2.50
N ASP A 178 -5.63 11.58 -2.42
CA ASP A 178 -6.33 11.77 -1.17
C ASP A 178 -6.69 10.43 -0.50
N TYR A 179 -6.74 10.45 0.82
CA TYR A 179 -7.20 9.36 1.67
C TYR A 179 -7.70 9.90 3.00
N ASN A 180 -8.37 9.06 3.78
CA ASN A 180 -8.73 9.40 5.16
C ASN A 180 -7.72 8.79 6.13
N ALA A 181 -7.15 9.56 7.06
CA ALA A 181 -6.19 9.08 8.05
C ALA A 181 -6.86 8.62 9.37
N GLY A 182 -8.18 8.71 9.48
CA GLY A 182 -8.96 8.25 10.62
C GLY A 182 -9.64 6.92 10.35
N THR A 183 -9.56 6.00 11.30
CA THR A 183 -10.23 4.68 11.26
C THR A 183 -11.75 4.77 11.44
N ASP A 184 -12.24 5.91 11.92
CA ASP A 184 -13.65 6.31 11.99
C ASP A 184 -14.14 7.05 10.73
N LEU A 185 -13.25 7.23 9.75
CA LEU A 185 -13.46 7.96 8.51
C LEU A 185 -14.00 9.39 8.74
N ASP A 186 -13.52 10.07 9.78
CA ASP A 186 -13.92 11.46 10.00
C ASP A 186 -13.49 12.35 8.84
N PRO A 187 -14.40 13.13 8.22
CA PRO A 187 -14.05 14.04 7.13
C PRO A 187 -12.94 15.04 7.48
N GLN A 188 -12.82 15.45 8.76
CA GLN A 188 -11.74 16.33 9.23
C GLN A 188 -10.36 15.66 9.20
N LYS A 189 -10.31 14.33 9.15
CA LYS A 189 -9.07 13.53 9.02
C LYS A 189 -8.75 13.18 7.56
N SER A 190 -9.42 13.82 6.60
CA SER A 190 -9.08 13.70 5.18
C SER A 190 -7.73 14.36 4.92
N GLN A 191 -6.82 13.60 4.32
CA GLN A 191 -5.55 14.09 3.80
C GLN A 191 -5.70 14.31 2.30
N PRO A 192 -5.50 15.55 1.80
CA PRO A 192 -5.42 15.82 0.37
C PRO A 192 -4.25 15.08 -0.28
N GLY A 193 -4.40 14.77 -1.56
CA GLY A 193 -3.32 14.18 -2.35
C GLY A 193 -2.09 15.08 -2.39
N TYR A 194 -0.92 14.47 -2.42
CA TYR A 194 0.36 15.17 -2.37
C TYR A 194 1.43 14.48 -3.20
N THR A 195 2.44 15.27 -3.58
CA THR A 195 3.65 14.79 -4.25
C THR A 195 4.88 15.23 -3.48
N LEU A 196 5.79 14.30 -3.22
CA LEU A 196 7.09 14.58 -2.63
C LEU A 196 8.15 14.47 -3.72
N LEU A 197 8.99 15.49 -3.85
CA LEU A 197 10.09 15.56 -4.80
C LEU A 197 11.42 15.59 -4.05
N ASN A 198 12.40 14.82 -4.54
CA ASN A 198 13.75 14.78 -4.00
C ASN A 198 14.76 14.85 -5.15
N ALA A 199 15.83 15.60 -4.97
CA ALA A 199 16.93 15.66 -5.94
C ALA A 199 18.27 15.50 -5.23
N ARG A 200 19.23 14.85 -5.89
CA ARG A 200 20.57 14.65 -5.38
C ARG A 200 21.59 14.83 -6.50
N LEU A 201 22.66 15.56 -6.19
CA LEU A 201 23.85 15.67 -7.01
C LEU A 201 25.02 15.02 -6.26
N GLY A 202 25.87 14.32 -6.97
CA GLY A 202 27.08 13.70 -6.45
C GLY A 202 28.20 13.73 -7.47
N ILE A 203 29.43 13.77 -6.96
CA ILE A 203 30.65 13.61 -7.74
C ILE A 203 31.55 12.64 -6.97
N GLY A 204 32.22 11.74 -7.67
CA GLY A 204 33.12 10.76 -7.06
C GLY A 204 34.16 10.25 -8.04
N ALA A 205 35.19 9.58 -7.53
CA ALA A 205 36.20 8.94 -8.36
C ALA A 205 35.58 7.78 -9.16
N ASP A 206 36.00 7.62 -10.41
CA ASP A 206 35.47 6.60 -11.34
C ASP A 206 35.89 5.18 -10.92
N ASP A 207 36.95 5.05 -10.12
CA ASP A 207 37.45 3.80 -9.55
C ASP A 207 36.68 3.32 -8.30
N LYS A 208 35.62 4.04 -7.89
CA LYS A 208 34.73 3.72 -6.75
C LYS A 208 35.48 3.52 -5.41
N ARG A 209 36.67 4.10 -5.24
CA ARG A 209 37.46 4.09 -4.00
C ARG A 209 37.33 5.37 -3.19
#